data_AF-A0A5M7C1E1-F1
#
_entry.id   AF-A0A5M7C1E1-F1
#
_cell.length_a   1.000
_cell.length_b   1.000
_cell.length_c   1.000
_cell.angle_alpha   90.00
_cell.angle_beta   90.00
_cell.angle_gamma   90.00
#
_symmetry.space_group_name_H-M   'P 1'
#
loop_
_entity.id
_entity.type
_entity.pdbx_description
1 polymer ?
#
loop_
_entity_poly.entity_id
_entity_poly.type
_entity_poly.pdbx_seq_one_letter_code
_entity_poly.pdbx_strand_id
1 'polypeptide(L)'
;MPDPYFVQVSTAELADLRRALEVVDQHAELDHRYRRMLADSQRTLTAEEIRLTQARGLAKRLLVLVKAAGPDFRSTLPAAAQAALDTGSAQANALIYDPERD
;
A
#
# COMPACT_ATOMS: atom_id res chain seq x y z
N MET A 1 4.44 -15.34 21.66
CA MET A 1 3.93 -14.58 20.50
C MET A 1 3.11 -13.42 21.02
N PRO A 2 3.47 -12.16 20.73
CA PRO A 2 2.62 -11.02 21.02
C PRO A 2 1.31 -11.14 20.22
N ASP A 3 0.20 -10.71 20.82
CA ASP A 3 -1.10 -10.71 20.16
C ASP A 3 -1.08 -9.69 18.99
N PRO A 4 -1.32 -10.12 17.74
CA PRO A 4 -1.27 -9.24 16.57
C PRO A 4 -2.31 -8.12 16.60
N TYR A 5 -3.30 -8.16 17.50
CA TYR A 5 -4.23 -7.07 17.73
C TYR A 5 -3.58 -5.85 18.43
N PHE A 6 -2.45 -6.05 19.11
CA PHE A 6 -1.73 -5.00 19.84
C PHE A 6 -0.37 -4.65 19.22
N VAL A 7 0.10 -5.39 18.21
CA VAL A 7 1.32 -5.04 17.49
C VAL A 7 1.08 -3.77 16.68
N GLN A 8 1.87 -2.75 16.98
CA GLN A 8 1.92 -1.50 16.23
C GLN A 8 3.14 -1.49 15.32
N VAL A 9 3.03 -0.76 14.22
CA VAL A 9 4.11 -0.50 13.27
C VAL A 9 4.18 0.99 13.00
N SER A 10 5.39 1.53 12.91
CA SER A 10 5.59 2.91 12.52
C SER A 10 5.17 3.11 11.06
N THR A 11 4.43 4.17 10.76
CA THR A 11 4.13 4.51 9.36
C THR A 11 5.37 4.99 8.59
N ALA A 12 6.47 5.29 9.29
CA ALA A 12 7.77 5.50 8.66
C ALA A 12 8.32 4.21 8.02
N GLU A 13 8.08 3.05 8.64
CA GLU A 13 8.46 1.75 8.09
C GLU A 13 7.64 1.40 6.84
N LEU A 14 6.44 1.98 6.69
CA LEU A 14 5.55 1.80 5.54
C LEU A 14 5.82 2.82 4.40
N ALA A 15 7.03 3.38 4.33
CA ALA A 15 7.35 4.43 3.36
C ALA A 15 7.19 3.98 1.90
N ASP A 16 7.54 2.74 1.57
CA ASP A 16 7.44 2.24 0.19
C ASP A 16 5.99 1.93 -0.19
N LEU A 17 5.19 1.42 0.75
CA LEU A 17 3.75 1.27 0.60
C LEU A 17 3.07 2.62 0.35
N ARG A 18 3.47 3.67 1.10
CA ARG A 18 2.95 5.03 0.90
C ARG A 18 3.29 5.56 -0.49
N ARG A 19 4.54 5.44 -0.94
CA ARG A 19 4.97 5.87 -2.27
C ARG A 19 4.21 5.15 -3.39
N ALA A 20 3.97 3.85 -3.24
CA ALA A 20 3.18 3.10 -4.22
C ALA A 20 1.72 3.56 -4.29
N LEU A 21 1.10 3.90 -3.16
CA LEU A 21 -0.24 4.50 -3.13
C LEU A 21 -0.25 5.87 -3.82
N GLU A 22 0.79 6.69 -3.66
CA GLU A 22 0.95 7.97 -4.36
C GLU A 22 1.09 7.78 -5.88
N VAL A 23 1.86 6.78 -6.33
CA VAL A 23 1.96 6.42 -7.75
C VAL A 23 0.60 6.04 -8.33
N VAL A 24 -0.17 5.23 -7.61
CA VAL A 24 -1.54 4.87 -8.01
C VAL A 24 -2.42 6.13 -8.08
N ASP A 25 -2.34 7.03 -7.10
CA ASP A 25 -3.14 8.26 -7.06
C ASP A 25 -2.87 9.17 -8.27
N GLN A 26 -1.59 9.30 -8.64
CA GLN A 26 -1.16 10.22 -9.69
C GLN A 26 -1.43 9.68 -11.09
N HIS A 27 -1.34 8.36 -11.28
CA HIS A 27 -1.28 7.78 -12.62
C HIS A 27 -2.46 6.88 -12.97
N ALA A 28 -3.21 6.36 -12.00
CA ALA A 28 -4.29 5.42 -12.30
C ALA A 28 -5.61 6.13 -12.60
N GLU A 29 -6.27 5.70 -13.68
CA GLU A 29 -7.66 6.08 -13.96
C GLU A 29 -8.62 5.23 -13.12
N LEU A 30 -8.89 5.68 -11.90
CA LEU A 30 -9.75 4.98 -10.95
C LEU A 30 -11.16 5.57 -10.88
N ASP A 31 -12.16 4.71 -10.70
CA ASP A 31 -13.53 5.13 -10.38
C ASP A 31 -13.64 5.77 -8.98
N HIS A 32 -14.81 6.35 -8.70
CA HIS A 32 -15.06 7.02 -7.42
C HIS A 32 -14.87 6.08 -6.20
N ARG A 33 -15.22 4.80 -6.32
CA ARG A 33 -15.11 3.83 -5.22
C ARG A 33 -13.65 3.59 -4.87
N TYR A 34 -12.80 3.36 -5.86
CA TYR A 34 -11.37 3.14 -5.66
C TYR A 34 -10.65 4.41 -5.21
N ARG A 35 -11.01 5.59 -5.74
CA ARG A 35 -10.48 6.87 -5.25
C ARG A 35 -10.78 7.10 -3.77
N ARG A 36 -11.99 6.76 -3.31
CA ARG A 36 -12.33 6.84 -1.89
C ARG A 36 -11.48 5.88 -1.05
N MET A 37 -11.30 4.64 -1.52
CA MET A 37 -10.45 3.65 -0.84
C MET A 37 -8.99 4.13 -0.72
N LEU A 38 -8.47 4.77 -1.76
CA LEU A 38 -7.14 5.35 -1.78
C LEU A 38 -7.01 6.50 -0.78
N ALA A 39 -7.95 7.45 -0.79
CA ALA A 39 -8.00 8.55 0.17
C ALA A 39 -8.10 8.04 1.62
N ASP A 40 -8.90 7.01 1.89
CA ASP A 40 -8.99 6.38 3.21
C ASP A 40 -7.66 5.74 3.63
N SER A 41 -6.93 5.18 2.67
CA SER A 41 -5.63 4.55 2.90
C SER A 41 -4.56 5.59 3.22
N GLN A 42 -4.49 6.69 2.45
CA GLN A 42 -3.60 7.81 2.71
C GLN A 42 -3.88 8.46 4.07
N ARG A 43 -5.16 8.66 4.43
CA ARG A 43 -5.56 9.18 5.76
C ARG A 43 -5.15 8.28 6.92
N THR A 44 -5.09 6.96 6.71
CA THR A 44 -4.61 6.04 7.76
C THR A 44 -3.11 6.21 7.99
N LEU A 45 -2.35 6.53 6.94
CA LEU A 45 -0.89 6.71 6.97
C LEU A 45 -0.43 8.06 7.52
N THR A 46 -1.34 8.96 7.91
CA THR A 46 -0.97 10.23 8.56
C THR A 46 -0.70 10.09 10.06
N ALA A 47 -1.11 8.97 10.67
CA ALA A 47 -0.75 8.64 12.03
C ALA A 47 0.75 8.26 12.11
N GLU A 48 1.39 8.50 13.26
CA GLU A 48 2.79 8.08 13.48
C GLU A 48 2.93 6.56 13.54
N GLU A 49 1.96 5.89 14.17
CA GLU A 49 1.88 4.45 14.29
C GLU A 49 0.47 3.95 13.97
N ILE A 50 0.38 2.75 13.42
CA ILE A 50 -0.87 2.05 13.18
C ILE A 50 -0.77 0.61 13.64
N ARG A 51 -1.91 -0.06 13.82
CA ARG A 51 -1.92 -1.50 14.12
C ARG A 51 -1.39 -2.28 12.91
N LEU A 52 -0.67 -3.37 13.15
CA LEU A 52 -0.21 -4.29 12.10
C LEU A 52 -1.37 -4.81 11.23
N THR A 53 -2.54 -5.03 11.83
CA THR A 53 -3.77 -5.40 11.08
C THR A 53 -4.22 -4.30 10.11
N GLN A 54 -4.06 -3.01 10.47
CA GLN A 54 -4.33 -1.90 9.57
C GLN A 54 -3.27 -1.82 8.47
N ALA A 55 -1.99 -2.00 8.78
CA ALA A 55 -0.91 -2.05 7.79
C ALA A 55 -1.13 -3.16 6.74
N ARG A 56 -1.49 -4.36 7.19
CA ARG A 56 -1.90 -5.47 6.31
C ARG A 56 -3.14 -5.15 5.48
N GLY A 57 -4.10 -4.42 6.06
CA GLY A 57 -5.26 -3.91 5.35
C GLY A 57 -4.87 -2.95 4.22
N LEU A 58 -3.94 -2.03 4.47
CA LEU A 58 -3.40 -1.09 3.48
C LEU A 58 -2.65 -1.82 2.36
N ALA A 59 -1.81 -2.81 2.72
CA ALA A 59 -1.11 -3.67 1.75
C ALA A 59 -2.08 -4.34 0.78
N LYS A 60 -3.15 -4.96 1.30
CA LYS A 60 -4.19 -5.59 0.46
C LYS A 60 -4.89 -4.57 -0.44
N ARG A 61 -5.19 -3.37 0.08
CA ARG A 61 -5.80 -2.30 -0.71
C ARG A 61 -4.89 -1.84 -1.84
N LEU A 62 -3.58 -1.72 -1.63
CA LEU A 62 -2.65 -1.40 -2.72
C LEU A 62 -2.79 -2.42 -3.87
N LEU A 63 -2.75 -3.72 -3.59
CA LEU A 63 -2.87 -4.75 -4.63
C LEU A 63 -4.22 -4.69 -5.37
N VAL A 64 -5.32 -4.40 -4.64
CA VAL A 64 -6.63 -4.19 -5.25
C VAL A 64 -6.64 -2.96 -6.16
N LEU A 65 -6.03 -1.85 -5.73
CA LEU A 65 -5.97 -0.61 -6.49
C LEU A 65 -5.11 -0.76 -7.75
N VAL A 66 -3.96 -1.44 -7.65
CA VAL A 66 -3.12 -1.76 -8.83
C VAL A 66 -3.89 -2.62 -9.83
N LYS A 67 -4.64 -3.62 -9.35
CA LYS A 67 -5.50 -4.42 -10.23
C LYS A 67 -6.62 -3.58 -10.87
N ALA A 68 -7.20 -2.65 -10.11
CA ALA A 68 -8.24 -1.75 -10.61
C ALA A 68 -7.72 -0.74 -11.64
N ALA A 69 -6.46 -0.34 -11.54
CA ALA A 69 -5.79 0.54 -12.50
C ALA A 69 -5.59 -0.11 -13.88
N GLY A 70 -5.74 -1.44 -13.99
CA GLY A 70 -5.68 -2.19 -15.23
C GLY A 70 -4.39 -3.01 -15.40
N PRO A 71 -4.41 -4.03 -16.28
CA PRO A 71 -3.28 -4.97 -16.44
C PRO A 71 -2.01 -4.31 -16.98
N ASP A 72 -2.16 -3.26 -17.80
CA ASP A 72 -1.04 -2.53 -18.40
C ASP A 72 -0.59 -1.33 -17.56
N PHE A 73 -1.24 -1.07 -16.42
CA PHE A 73 -0.93 0.11 -15.60
C PHE A 73 0.56 0.23 -15.28
N ARG A 74 1.19 -0.88 -14.87
CA ARG A 74 2.61 -0.89 -14.53
C ARG A 74 3.51 -0.53 -15.72
N SER A 75 3.19 -0.99 -16.93
CA SER A 75 4.03 -0.80 -18.11
C SER A 75 3.87 0.58 -18.75
N THR A 76 2.81 1.32 -18.41
CA THR A 76 2.59 2.70 -18.86
C THR A 76 3.24 3.75 -17.94
N LEU A 77 3.75 3.34 -16.78
CA LEU A 77 4.41 4.24 -15.83
C LEU A 77 5.81 4.66 -16.30
N PRO A 78 6.24 5.89 -15.98
CA PRO A 78 7.65 6.26 -16.03
C PRO A 78 8.51 5.33 -15.15
N ALA A 79 9.76 5.08 -15.56
CA ALA A 79 10.63 4.11 -14.89
C ALA A 79 10.76 4.30 -13.37
N ALA A 80 10.81 5.55 -12.89
CA ALA A 80 10.86 5.85 -11.46
C ALA A 80 9.57 5.47 -10.72
N ALA A 81 8.40 5.75 -11.31
CA ALA A 81 7.11 5.39 -10.75
C ALA A 81 6.90 3.87 -10.76
N GLN A 82 7.38 3.19 -11.82
CA GLN A 82 7.38 1.74 -11.89
C GLN A 82 8.22 1.11 -10.76
N ALA A 83 9.44 1.62 -10.53
CA ALA A 83 10.30 1.14 -9.45
C ALA A 83 9.69 1.36 -8.06
N ALA A 84 9.06 2.52 -7.84
CA ALA A 84 8.33 2.80 -6.60
C ALA A 84 7.13 1.86 -6.41
N LEU A 85 6.35 1.61 -7.47
CA LEU A 85 5.24 0.67 -7.45
C LEU A 85 5.70 -0.76 -7.13
N ASP A 86 6.80 -1.19 -7.74
CA ASP A 86 7.38 -2.52 -7.53
C ASP A 86 7.84 -2.71 -6.09
N THR A 87 8.56 -1.73 -5.55
CA THR A 87 9.08 -1.77 -4.17
C THR A 87 7.92 -1.77 -3.16
N GLY A 88 6.93 -0.89 -3.33
CA GLY A 88 5.75 -0.88 -2.46
C GLY A 88 4.88 -2.12 -2.59
N SER A 89 4.79 -2.73 -3.78
CA SER A 89 4.10 -4.00 -3.98
C SER A 89 4.85 -5.15 -3.31
N ALA A 90 6.18 -5.15 -3.34
CA ALA A 90 7.00 -6.11 -2.61
C ALA A 90 6.81 -5.97 -1.09
N GLN A 91 6.81 -4.75 -0.56
CA GLN A 91 6.50 -4.50 0.86
C GLN A 91 5.08 -4.96 1.22
N ALA A 92 4.09 -4.68 0.37
CA ALA A 92 2.72 -5.15 0.57
C ALA A 92 2.64 -6.68 0.65
N ASN A 93 3.32 -7.38 -0.25
CA ASN A 93 3.37 -8.84 -0.24
C ASN A 93 4.05 -9.37 1.03
N ALA A 94 5.16 -8.77 1.47
CA ALA A 94 5.82 -9.15 2.72
C ALA A 94 4.87 -9.03 3.92
N LEU A 95 4.14 -7.91 4.04
CA LEU A 95 3.16 -7.70 5.12
C LEU A 95 2.03 -8.74 5.12
N ILE A 96 1.61 -9.20 3.93
CA ILE A 96 0.49 -10.13 3.76
C ILE A 96 0.92 -11.58 3.98
N TYR A 97 2.08 -11.97 3.45
CA TYR A 97 2.48 -13.37 3.30
C TYR A 97 3.65 -13.79 4.19
N ASP A 98 4.46 -12.85 4.69
CA ASP A 98 5.60 -13.14 5.58
C ASP A 98 5.36 -12.58 6.99
N PRO A 99 4.49 -13.21 7.81
CA PRO A 99 4.12 -12.70 9.13
C PRO A 99 5.23 -12.81 10.18
N GLU A 100 6.39 -13.41 9.85
CA GLU A 100 7.49 -13.71 10.78
C GLU A 100 8.70 -12.75 10.64
N ARG A 101 8.65 -11.76 9.75
CA ARG A 101 9.66 -10.69 9.65
C ARG A 101 9.21 -9.46 10.45
N ASP A 102 8.91 -9.63 11.72
CA ASP A 102 8.76 -8.55 12.73
C ASP A 102 9.23 -9.05 14.11
#